data_AF-A0A416DFX2-F1
#
_entry.id   AF-A0A416DFX2-F1
#
_cell.length_a   1.000
_cell.length_b   1.000
_cell.length_c   1.000
_cell.angle_alpha   90.00
_cell.angle_beta   90.00
_cell.angle_gamma   90.00
#
_symmetry.space_group_name_H-M   'P 1'
#
loop_
_entity.id
_entity.type
_entity.pdbx_description
1 polymer ?
#
loop_
_entity_poly.entity_id
_entity_poly.type
_entity_poly.pdbx_seq_one_letter_code
_entity_poly.pdbx_strand_id
1 'polypeptide(L)'
;MENAGKEDMPDEAERKGLGPPATRAAIIEKLVSGGFVERKGKNLIPTKAGVNLVTVLPELLTSPKLTADWEQRLNEVAKGQVSPEDFMDGIEAMAAELVRKYSHISEDGQKLFQPEKETVGLCPRCGKPLYVGKKNFACSDRACQFVMWKNDRFFEQRGKVFTFKIAAALLKDGKTKVKGLRSLRTGKTYDGTIVLADTGGKYVNYRIEK
;
A
#
# COMPACT_ATOMS: atom_id res chain seq x y z
N MET A 1 -14.36 12.94 -15.68
CA MET A 1 -13.45 13.95 -16.25
C MET A 1 -14.21 15.09 -16.93
N GLU A 2 -15.29 14.80 -17.67
CA GLU A 2 -16.14 15.83 -18.32
C GLU A 2 -16.74 16.89 -17.40
N ASN A 3 -17.11 16.50 -16.18
CA ASN A 3 -17.69 17.43 -15.20
C ASN A 3 -16.71 17.83 -14.10
N ALA A 4 -15.42 17.44 -14.21
CA ALA A 4 -14.45 17.69 -13.14
C ALA A 4 -14.12 19.20 -13.06
N GLY A 5 -14.26 19.78 -11.87
CA GLY A 5 -14.01 21.21 -11.63
C GLY A 5 -14.96 22.15 -12.35
N LYS A 6 -16.13 21.68 -12.80
CA LYS A 6 -17.10 22.48 -13.55
C LYS A 6 -17.55 23.74 -12.79
N GLU A 7 -17.57 23.67 -11.46
CA GLU A 7 -17.92 24.78 -10.55
C GLU A 7 -16.75 25.75 -10.34
N ASP A 8 -15.51 25.28 -10.54
CA ASP A 8 -14.27 26.07 -10.38
C ASP A 8 -13.84 26.76 -11.70
N MET A 9 -14.54 26.48 -12.79
CA MET A 9 -14.24 26.99 -14.13
C MET A 9 -15.15 28.18 -14.49
N PRO A 10 -14.63 29.22 -15.17
CA PRO A 10 -15.45 30.31 -15.68
C PRO A 10 -16.60 29.79 -16.55
N ASP A 11 -17.77 30.44 -16.45
CA ASP A 11 -18.94 30.00 -17.21
C ASP A 11 -18.75 30.08 -18.73
N GLU A 12 -17.90 31.00 -19.17
CA GLU A 12 -17.55 31.27 -20.56
C GLU A 12 -16.47 30.32 -21.13
N ALA A 13 -15.95 29.40 -20.32
CA ALA A 13 -14.96 28.44 -20.79
C ALA A 13 -15.52 27.57 -21.94
N GLU A 14 -14.91 27.66 -23.13
CA GLU A 14 -15.30 26.91 -24.34
C GLU A 14 -15.35 25.38 -24.09
N ARG A 15 -14.58 24.88 -23.11
CA ARG A 15 -14.58 23.47 -22.69
C ARG A 15 -14.61 23.39 -21.16
N LYS A 16 -15.64 22.74 -20.63
CA LYS A 16 -15.71 22.37 -19.20
C LYS A 16 -15.19 20.93 -19.00
N GLY A 17 -14.47 20.71 -17.90
CA GLY A 17 -13.85 19.42 -17.58
C GLY A 17 -12.38 19.31 -17.95
N LEU A 18 -11.74 18.21 -17.53
CA LEU A 18 -10.30 18.01 -17.67
C LEU A 18 -9.94 17.29 -18.97
N GLY A 19 -9.08 17.92 -19.77
CA GLY A 19 -8.49 17.40 -20.99
C GLY A 19 -9.48 17.20 -22.16
N PRO A 20 -8.98 17.14 -23.40
CA PRO A 20 -9.79 16.81 -24.57
C PRO A 20 -10.30 15.36 -24.52
N PRO A 21 -11.46 15.04 -25.13
CA PRO A 21 -12.02 13.68 -25.12
C PRO A 21 -11.03 12.58 -25.51
N ALA A 22 -10.14 12.87 -26.48
CA ALA A 22 -9.16 11.93 -27.01
C ALA A 22 -8.11 11.47 -25.97
N THR A 23 -7.82 12.27 -24.93
CA THR A 23 -6.76 11.94 -23.95
C THR A 23 -7.29 11.28 -22.68
N ARG A 24 -8.60 11.38 -22.41
CA ARG A 24 -9.21 10.91 -21.14
C ARG A 24 -9.05 9.42 -20.90
N ALA A 25 -9.33 8.60 -21.92
CA ALA A 25 -9.18 7.16 -21.81
C ALA A 25 -7.73 6.76 -21.51
N ALA A 26 -6.77 7.37 -22.20
CA ALA A 26 -5.34 7.12 -21.98
C ALA A 26 -4.88 7.54 -20.58
N ILE A 27 -5.41 8.65 -20.02
CA ILE A 27 -5.12 9.09 -18.65
C ILE A 27 -5.64 8.06 -17.64
N ILE A 28 -6.87 7.57 -17.81
CA ILE A 28 -7.44 6.53 -16.94
C ILE A 28 -6.58 5.26 -16.97
N GLU A 29 -6.17 4.80 -18.15
CA GLU A 29 -5.30 3.62 -18.28
C GLU A 29 -3.92 3.83 -17.65
N LYS A 30 -3.36 5.04 -17.68
CA LYS A 30 -2.13 5.37 -16.95
C LYS A 30 -2.32 5.30 -15.43
N LEU A 31 -3.44 5.78 -14.91
CA LEU A 31 -3.73 5.70 -13.46
C LEU A 31 -3.92 4.25 -12.99
N VAL A 32 -4.54 3.41 -13.83
CA VAL A 32 -4.72 1.98 -13.53
C VAL A 32 -3.40 1.23 -13.63
N SER A 33 -2.64 1.40 -14.72
CA SER A 33 -1.35 0.73 -14.89
C SER A 33 -0.28 1.19 -13.89
N GLY A 34 -0.35 2.45 -13.44
CA GLY A 34 0.45 2.99 -12.34
C GLY A 34 0.02 2.54 -10.94
N GLY A 35 -1.08 1.80 -10.81
CA GLY A 35 -1.56 1.27 -9.52
C GLY A 35 -2.19 2.31 -8.59
N PHE A 36 -2.54 3.50 -9.08
CA PHE A 36 -3.21 4.55 -8.29
C PHE A 36 -4.73 4.37 -8.24
N VAL A 37 -5.29 3.67 -9.23
CA VAL A 37 -6.72 3.38 -9.34
C VAL A 37 -6.91 1.90 -9.68
N GLU A 38 -7.95 1.27 -9.12
CA GLU A 38 -8.35 -0.10 -9.45
C GLU A 38 -9.76 -0.14 -10.07
N ARG A 39 -9.97 -1.09 -10.99
CA ARG A 39 -11.29 -1.35 -11.57
C ARG A 39 -12.02 -2.39 -10.70
N LYS A 40 -13.12 -1.97 -10.07
CA LYS A 40 -14.04 -2.84 -9.31
C LYS A 40 -15.39 -2.88 -10.01
N GLY A 41 -15.56 -3.89 -10.88
CA GLY A 41 -16.72 -3.98 -11.76
C GLY A 41 -16.77 -2.79 -12.72
N LYS A 42 -17.85 -2.00 -12.66
CA LYS A 42 -18.01 -0.77 -13.46
C LYS A 42 -17.42 0.48 -12.79
N ASN A 43 -16.90 0.37 -11.57
CA ASN A 43 -16.40 1.50 -10.79
C ASN A 43 -14.87 1.58 -10.85
N LEU A 44 -14.36 2.82 -10.79
CA LEU A 44 -12.95 3.13 -10.56
C LEU A 44 -12.81 3.56 -9.11
N ILE A 45 -11.97 2.86 -8.35
CA ILE A 45 -11.76 3.10 -6.93
C ILE A 45 -10.30 3.50 -6.71
N PRO A 46 -9.99 4.58 -5.98
CA PRO A 46 -8.61 4.93 -5.69
C PRO A 46 -7.96 3.87 -4.79
N THR A 47 -6.73 3.50 -5.10
CA THR A 47 -5.95 2.62 -4.22
C THR A 47 -5.39 3.43 -3.04
N LYS A 48 -4.86 2.74 -2.03
CA LYS A 48 -4.14 3.41 -0.94
C LYS A 48 -2.98 4.28 -1.47
N ALA A 49 -2.25 3.79 -2.46
CA ALA A 49 -1.17 4.55 -3.10
C ALA A 49 -1.70 5.81 -3.80
N GLY A 50 -2.85 5.72 -4.49
CA GLY A 50 -3.49 6.87 -5.12
C GLY A 50 -3.93 7.94 -4.11
N VAL A 51 -4.57 7.53 -3.02
CA VAL A 51 -4.96 8.45 -1.94
C VAL A 51 -3.74 9.12 -1.32
N ASN A 52 -2.72 8.33 -0.96
CA ASN A 52 -1.48 8.85 -0.37
C ASN A 52 -0.78 9.86 -1.28
N LEU A 53 -0.73 9.61 -2.59
CA LEU A 53 -0.15 10.52 -3.56
C LEU A 53 -0.87 11.87 -3.55
N VAL A 54 -2.20 11.88 -3.64
CA VAL A 54 -2.98 13.12 -3.62
C VAL A 54 -2.79 13.88 -2.31
N THR A 55 -2.70 13.18 -1.17
CA THR A 55 -2.49 13.79 0.15
C THR A 55 -1.15 14.55 0.27
N VAL A 56 -0.10 14.11 -0.42
CA VAL A 56 1.22 14.75 -0.32
C VAL A 56 1.49 15.77 -1.43
N LEU A 57 0.67 15.77 -2.48
CA LEU A 57 0.81 16.74 -3.56
C LEU A 57 0.34 18.13 -3.11
N PRO A 58 1.00 19.20 -3.59
CA PRO A 58 0.50 20.56 -3.42
C PRO A 58 -0.92 20.71 -3.96
N GLU A 59 -1.78 21.44 -3.25
CA GLU A 59 -3.17 21.70 -3.65
C GLU A 59 -3.26 22.24 -5.08
N LEU A 60 -2.34 23.13 -5.44
CA LEU A 60 -2.19 23.70 -6.78
C LEU A 60 -2.15 22.62 -7.88
N LEU A 61 -1.39 21.53 -7.69
CA LEU A 61 -1.24 20.45 -8.66
C LEU A 61 -2.44 19.50 -8.71
N THR A 62 -3.27 19.50 -7.68
CA THR A 62 -4.50 18.70 -7.61
C THR A 62 -5.74 19.49 -8.05
N SER A 63 -5.58 20.79 -8.30
CA SER A 63 -6.68 21.68 -8.63
C SER A 63 -7.12 21.52 -10.09
N PRO A 64 -8.42 21.31 -10.36
CA PRO A 64 -8.94 21.31 -11.72
C PRO A 64 -8.87 22.71 -12.37
N LYS A 65 -8.84 23.78 -11.55
CA LYS A 65 -8.73 25.16 -12.03
C LYS A 65 -7.41 25.43 -12.75
N LEU A 66 -6.28 24.99 -12.17
CA LEU A 66 -4.97 25.13 -12.83
C LEU A 66 -4.96 24.47 -14.21
N THR A 67 -5.60 23.30 -14.34
CA THR A 67 -5.72 22.61 -15.62
C THR A 67 -6.58 23.41 -16.60
N ALA A 68 -7.67 24.03 -16.13
CA ALA A 68 -8.52 24.89 -16.95
C ALA A 68 -7.75 26.11 -17.48
N ASP A 69 -7.01 26.79 -16.60
CA ASP A 69 -6.20 27.97 -16.95
C ASP A 69 -5.14 27.62 -18.02
N TRP A 70 -4.55 26.42 -17.94
CA TRP A 70 -3.59 25.93 -18.93
C TRP A 70 -4.23 25.60 -20.28
N GLU A 71 -5.38 24.93 -20.28
CA GLU A 71 -6.12 24.65 -21.52
C GLU A 71 -6.56 25.95 -22.20
N GLN A 72 -6.95 26.98 -21.43
CA GLN A 72 -7.24 28.31 -21.98
C GLN A 72 -6.00 28.91 -22.63
N ARG A 73 -4.85 28.94 -21.93
CA ARG A 73 -3.61 29.49 -22.49
C ARG A 73 -3.14 28.73 -23.73
N LEU A 74 -3.28 27.41 -23.77
CA LEU A 74 -2.99 26.60 -24.96
C LEU A 74 -3.86 27.02 -26.16
N ASN A 75 -5.14 27.36 -25.92
CA ASN A 75 -6.01 27.88 -26.97
C ASN A 75 -5.61 29.29 -27.42
N GLU A 76 -5.20 30.16 -26.50
CA GLU A 76 -4.68 31.50 -26.83
C GLU A 76 -3.42 31.42 -27.70
N VAL A 77 -2.50 30.49 -27.37
CA VAL A 77 -1.33 30.18 -28.20
C VAL A 77 -1.74 29.67 -29.59
N ALA A 78 -2.69 28.74 -29.67
CA ALA A 78 -3.20 28.24 -30.96
C ALA A 78 -3.88 29.34 -31.81
N LYS A 79 -4.46 30.37 -31.16
CA LYS A 79 -5.05 31.55 -31.80
C LYS A 79 -4.01 32.65 -32.10
N GLY A 80 -2.74 32.47 -31.72
CA GLY A 80 -1.66 33.45 -31.90
C GLY A 80 -1.75 34.67 -30.97
N GLN A 81 -2.50 34.57 -29.87
CA GLN A 81 -2.73 35.65 -28.91
C GLN A 81 -1.64 35.71 -27.82
N VAL A 82 -1.00 34.57 -27.55
CA VAL A 82 0.13 34.42 -26.62
C VAL A 82 1.25 33.73 -27.39
N SER A 83 2.51 34.16 -27.19
CA SER A 83 3.63 33.49 -27.83
C SER A 83 3.86 32.10 -27.20
N PRO A 84 4.19 31.07 -27.99
CA PRO A 84 4.60 29.77 -27.44
C PRO A 84 5.76 29.88 -26.45
N GLU A 85 6.69 30.81 -26.71
CA GLU A 85 7.87 31.06 -25.87
C GLU A 85 7.46 31.56 -24.49
N ASP A 86 6.64 32.61 -24.40
CA ASP A 86 6.18 33.16 -23.12
C ASP A 86 5.37 32.12 -22.33
N PHE A 87 4.59 31.28 -23.02
CA PHE A 87 3.85 30.21 -22.38
C PHE A 87 4.78 29.16 -21.75
N MET A 88 5.83 28.74 -22.48
CA MET A 88 6.82 27.79 -22.00
C MET A 88 7.64 28.35 -20.84
N ASP A 89 8.08 29.61 -20.93
CA ASP A 89 8.80 30.30 -19.84
C ASP A 89 7.98 30.31 -18.54
N GLY A 90 6.66 30.52 -18.64
CA GLY A 90 5.75 30.43 -17.51
C GLY A 90 5.67 29.03 -16.90
N ILE A 91 5.66 27.98 -17.73
CA ILE A 91 5.68 26.58 -17.25
C ILE A 91 7.00 26.28 -16.53
N GLU A 92 8.13 26.69 -17.10
CA GLU A 92 9.45 26.46 -16.52
C GLU A 92 9.59 27.15 -15.16
N ALA A 93 9.16 28.41 -15.06
CA ALA A 93 9.17 29.16 -13.82
C ALA A 93 8.30 28.48 -12.74
N MET A 94 7.08 28.05 -13.09
CA MET A 94 6.20 27.37 -12.15
C MET A 94 6.79 26.02 -11.68
N ALA A 95 7.38 25.25 -12.60
CA ALA A 95 8.02 23.98 -12.28
C ALA A 95 9.22 24.18 -11.34
N ALA A 96 10.05 25.18 -11.61
CA ALA A 96 11.18 25.53 -10.75
C ALA A 96 10.75 25.92 -9.33
N GLU A 97 9.68 26.73 -9.21
CA GLU A 97 9.13 27.09 -7.90
C GLU A 97 8.56 25.89 -7.14
N LEU A 98 7.83 25.00 -7.83
CA LEU A 98 7.29 23.78 -7.23
C LEU A 98 8.40 22.88 -6.69
N VAL A 99 9.45 22.65 -7.48
CA VAL A 99 10.61 21.85 -7.04
C VAL A 99 11.30 22.51 -5.86
N ARG A 100 11.51 23.83 -5.89
CA ARG A 100 12.14 24.56 -4.79
C ARG A 100 11.33 24.51 -3.50
N LYS A 101 10.00 24.61 -3.59
CA LYS A 101 9.10 24.67 -2.43
C LYS A 101 8.78 23.30 -1.84
N TYR A 102 8.74 22.26 -2.68
CA TYR A 102 8.32 20.91 -2.30
C TYR A 102 9.43 19.87 -2.54
N SER A 103 10.70 20.26 -2.37
CA SER A 103 11.85 19.38 -2.58
C SER A 103 11.92 18.20 -1.61
N HIS A 104 11.18 18.26 -0.50
CA HIS A 104 11.10 17.21 0.51
C HIS A 104 9.65 16.97 0.91
N ILE A 105 9.30 15.69 1.05
CA ILE A 105 8.05 15.27 1.67
C ILE A 105 8.26 15.30 3.19
N SER A 106 7.27 15.82 3.93
CA SER A 106 7.27 15.82 5.40
C SER A 106 7.41 14.40 5.96
N GLU A 107 7.88 14.27 7.21
CA GLU A 107 7.98 12.94 7.84
C GLU A 107 6.65 12.19 7.86
N ASP A 108 5.55 12.91 8.11
CA ASP A 108 4.21 12.33 8.07
C ASP A 108 3.81 11.90 6.67
N GLY A 109 4.16 12.67 5.64
CA GLY A 109 3.98 12.26 4.25
C GLY A 109 4.81 11.02 3.90
N GLN A 110 6.04 10.91 4.41
CA GLN A 110 6.87 9.71 4.20
C GLN A 110 6.27 8.46 4.84
N LYS A 111 5.64 8.59 6.02
CA LYS A 111 4.95 7.48 6.70
C LYS A 111 3.81 6.89 5.86
N LEU A 112 3.14 7.72 5.05
CA LEU A 112 2.06 7.25 4.18
C LEU A 112 2.54 6.20 3.16
N PHE A 113 3.77 6.33 2.65
CA PHE A 113 4.36 5.43 1.65
C PHE A 113 5.13 4.26 2.25
N GLN A 114 5.21 4.15 3.58
CA GLN A 114 5.84 2.98 4.18
C GLN A 114 5.00 1.73 3.87
N PRO A 115 5.63 0.62 3.47
CA PRO A 115 4.92 -0.62 3.21
C PRO A 115 4.17 -1.02 4.48
N GLU A 116 2.86 -1.23 4.35
CA GLU A 116 2.05 -1.79 5.43
C GLU A 116 2.60 -3.15 5.80
N LYS A 117 3.25 -3.23 6.95
CA LYS A 117 3.69 -4.51 7.49
C LYS A 117 2.48 -5.20 8.07
N GLU A 118 1.95 -6.17 7.33
CA GLU A 118 0.90 -7.06 7.80
C GLU A 118 1.31 -7.65 9.17
N THR A 119 0.38 -7.65 10.12
CA THR A 119 0.61 -8.22 11.45
C THR A 119 -0.14 -9.52 11.63
N VAL A 120 0.50 -10.53 12.22
CA VAL A 120 -0.13 -11.84 12.50
C VAL A 120 -0.75 -11.94 13.90
N GLY A 121 -0.38 -11.04 14.81
CA GLY A 121 -0.85 -11.03 16.19
C GLY A 121 0.06 -10.23 17.11
N LEU A 122 -0.18 -10.31 18.43
CA LEU A 122 0.68 -9.70 19.45
C LEU A 122 1.76 -10.68 19.93
N CYS A 123 2.91 -10.16 20.30
CA CYS A 123 4.02 -10.95 20.83
C CYS A 123 3.68 -11.48 22.23
N PRO A 124 3.78 -12.79 22.48
CA PRO A 124 3.52 -13.36 23.80
C PRO A 124 4.57 -12.96 24.85
N ARG A 125 5.76 -12.49 24.43
CA ARG A 125 6.82 -12.04 25.33
C ARG A 125 6.71 -10.59 25.77
N CYS A 126 6.30 -9.69 24.86
CA CYS A 126 6.37 -8.25 25.10
C CYS A 126 5.10 -7.47 24.70
N GLY A 127 4.06 -8.13 24.20
CA GLY A 127 2.80 -7.51 23.79
C GLY A 127 2.85 -6.69 22.49
N LYS A 128 4.02 -6.44 21.91
CA LYS A 128 4.16 -5.64 20.68
C LYS A 128 3.75 -6.43 19.43
N PRO A 129 3.37 -5.78 18.31
CA PRO A 129 2.96 -6.46 17.09
C PRO A 129 4.00 -7.42 16.51
N LEU A 130 3.56 -8.56 15.98
CA LEU A 130 4.36 -9.44 15.13
C LEU A 130 4.09 -9.16 13.65
N TYR A 131 5.11 -8.78 12.90
CA TYR A 131 5.02 -8.55 11.46
C TYR A 131 5.23 -9.84 10.67
N VAL A 132 4.51 -9.96 9.56
CA VAL A 132 4.65 -11.02 8.56
C VAL A 132 5.83 -10.70 7.65
N GLY A 133 6.88 -11.51 7.74
CA GLY A 133 7.99 -11.49 6.80
C GLY A 133 7.83 -12.57 5.71
N LYS A 134 8.71 -12.52 4.70
CA LYS A 134 8.77 -13.56 3.65
C LYS A 134 8.98 -14.95 4.27
N LYS A 135 9.92 -15.08 5.21
CA LYS A 135 10.36 -16.36 5.81
C LYS A 135 9.88 -16.59 7.25
N ASN A 136 9.35 -15.59 7.94
CA ASN A 136 9.07 -15.66 9.37
C ASN A 136 7.93 -14.73 9.78
N PHE A 137 7.51 -14.85 11.04
CA PHE A 137 6.72 -13.88 11.77
C PHE A 137 7.61 -13.34 12.89
N ALA A 138 7.91 -12.04 12.88
CA ALA A 138 8.93 -11.45 13.75
C ALA A 138 8.36 -10.30 14.57
N CYS A 139 8.75 -10.23 15.84
CA CYS A 139 8.37 -9.12 16.71
C CYS A 139 8.81 -7.78 16.12
N SER A 140 7.98 -6.75 16.24
CA SER A 140 8.31 -5.38 15.84
C SER A 140 9.49 -4.80 16.61
N ASP A 141 9.71 -5.25 17.84
CA ASP A 141 10.85 -4.89 18.67
C ASP A 141 12.00 -5.90 18.50
N ARG A 142 13.11 -5.41 17.95
CA ARG A 142 14.32 -6.20 17.73
C ARG A 142 14.99 -6.65 19.03
N ALA A 143 14.79 -5.94 20.14
CA ALA A 143 15.32 -6.32 21.44
C ALA A 143 14.62 -7.56 22.02
N CYS A 144 13.35 -7.77 21.69
CA CYS A 144 12.55 -8.93 22.14
C CYS A 144 13.01 -10.25 21.50
N GLN A 145 13.57 -10.19 20.29
CA GLN A 145 14.09 -11.34 19.52
C GLN A 145 13.09 -12.49 19.27
N PHE A 146 11.79 -12.31 19.54
CA PHE A 146 10.78 -13.32 19.26
C PHE A 146 10.55 -13.46 17.76
N VAL A 147 10.83 -14.66 17.22
CA VAL A 147 10.67 -14.98 15.80
C VAL A 147 10.13 -16.40 15.61
N MET A 148 9.03 -16.53 14.88
CA MET A 148 8.42 -17.79 14.46
C MET A 148 8.77 -18.04 12.98
N TRP A 149 9.54 -19.09 12.69
CA TRP A 149 10.02 -19.37 11.32
C TRP A 149 9.02 -20.20 10.53
N LYS A 150 8.72 -19.84 9.28
CA LYS A 150 7.76 -20.60 8.44
C LYS A 150 8.25 -22.02 8.12
N ASN A 151 9.57 -22.22 8.16
CA ASN A 151 10.28 -23.48 7.98
C ASN A 151 10.72 -24.08 9.33
N ASP A 152 9.93 -23.89 10.39
CA ASP A 152 10.26 -24.42 11.70
C ASP A 152 10.28 -25.95 11.70
N ARG A 153 11.37 -26.52 12.23
CA ARG A 153 11.64 -27.97 12.25
C ARG A 153 10.51 -28.77 12.90
N PHE A 154 9.81 -28.22 13.88
CA PHE A 154 8.68 -28.89 14.53
C PHE A 154 7.56 -29.22 13.54
N PHE A 155 7.26 -28.29 12.63
CA PHE A 155 6.21 -28.43 11.62
C PHE A 155 6.70 -29.24 10.43
N GLU A 156 7.93 -28.98 9.95
CA GLU A 156 8.50 -29.69 8.79
C GLU A 156 8.60 -31.21 9.03
N GLN A 157 9.09 -31.63 10.19
CA GLN A 157 9.18 -33.05 10.54
C GLN A 157 7.80 -33.74 10.61
N ARG A 158 6.74 -32.95 10.86
CA ARG A 158 5.34 -33.41 10.90
C ARG A 158 4.63 -33.24 9.54
N GLY A 159 5.35 -32.89 8.48
CA GLY A 159 4.81 -32.72 7.13
C GLY A 159 3.83 -31.56 7.03
N LYS A 160 4.02 -30.49 7.81
CA LYS A 160 3.18 -29.29 7.78
C LYS A 160 4.00 -28.04 7.48
N VAL A 161 3.40 -27.16 6.68
CA VAL A 161 3.88 -25.79 6.49
C VAL A 161 3.34 -24.94 7.62
N PHE A 162 4.20 -24.12 8.21
CA PHE A 162 3.76 -23.19 9.24
C PHE A 162 3.16 -21.92 8.60
N THR A 163 1.83 -21.89 8.51
CA THR A 163 1.06 -20.84 7.82
C THR A 163 0.68 -19.68 8.72
N PHE A 164 0.25 -18.56 8.12
CA PHE A 164 -0.30 -17.40 8.83
C PHE A 164 -1.44 -17.80 9.78
N LYS A 165 -2.37 -18.67 9.33
CA LYS A 165 -3.53 -19.09 10.13
C LYS A 165 -3.11 -19.83 11.41
N ILE A 166 -2.12 -20.72 11.29
CA ILE A 166 -1.57 -21.45 12.44
C ILE A 166 -0.88 -20.47 13.40
N ALA A 167 -0.09 -19.53 12.87
CA ALA A 167 0.63 -18.55 13.68
C ALA A 167 -0.36 -17.64 14.43
N ALA A 168 -1.37 -17.11 13.75
CA ALA A 168 -2.42 -16.28 14.34
C ALA A 168 -3.16 -17.03 15.47
N ALA A 169 -3.55 -18.29 15.24
CA ALA A 169 -4.22 -19.10 16.26
C ALA A 169 -3.32 -19.38 17.47
N LEU A 170 -2.04 -19.70 17.25
CA LEU A 170 -1.07 -19.90 18.35
C LEU A 170 -0.83 -18.64 19.17
N LEU A 171 -0.79 -17.47 18.53
CA LEU A 171 -0.61 -16.19 19.22
C LEU A 171 -1.87 -15.75 19.98
N LYS A 172 -3.05 -16.05 19.45
CA LYS A 172 -4.34 -15.67 20.04
C LYS A 172 -4.75 -16.59 21.18
N ASP A 173 -4.74 -17.90 20.93
CA ASP A 173 -5.34 -18.91 21.81
C ASP A 173 -4.29 -19.74 22.56
N GLY A 174 -3.00 -19.52 22.28
CA GLY A 174 -1.90 -20.34 22.81
C GLY A 174 -1.84 -21.74 22.19
N LYS A 175 -2.84 -22.15 21.42
CA LYS A 175 -2.94 -23.48 20.81
C LYS A 175 -3.79 -23.49 19.54
N THR A 176 -3.58 -24.49 18.68
CA THR A 176 -4.36 -24.68 17.45
C THR A 176 -4.46 -26.15 17.05
N LYS A 177 -5.63 -26.57 16.58
CA LYS A 177 -5.82 -27.91 16.01
C LYS A 177 -5.27 -27.95 14.59
N VAL A 178 -4.43 -28.96 14.30
CA VAL A 178 -3.85 -29.18 12.97
C VAL A 178 -4.14 -30.60 12.54
N LYS A 179 -4.71 -30.73 11.34
CA LYS A 179 -5.08 -32.02 10.77
C LYS A 179 -3.92 -32.68 10.04
N GLY A 180 -3.88 -34.01 10.06
CA GLY A 180 -2.95 -34.83 9.28
C GLY A 180 -1.46 -34.60 9.58
N LEU A 181 -1.12 -34.33 10.84
CA LEU A 181 0.26 -34.31 11.33
C LEU A 181 0.90 -35.68 11.16
N ARG A 182 2.14 -35.75 10.68
CA ARG A 182 2.90 -37.00 10.59
C ARG A 182 3.48 -37.39 11.94
N SER A 183 3.23 -38.60 12.40
CA SER A 183 3.84 -39.19 13.59
C SER A 183 5.30 -39.52 13.34
N LEU A 184 6.19 -39.00 14.20
CA LEU A 184 7.62 -39.32 14.15
C LEU A 184 7.94 -40.73 14.62
N ARG A 185 7.04 -41.36 15.37
CA ARG A 185 7.20 -42.73 15.88
C ARG A 185 6.71 -43.77 14.89
N THR A 186 5.54 -43.54 14.31
CA THR A 186 4.82 -44.55 13.51
C THR A 186 4.74 -44.21 12.04
N GLY A 187 5.13 -43.01 11.63
CA GLY A 187 5.02 -42.52 10.25
C GLY A 187 3.59 -42.22 9.77
N LYS A 188 2.55 -42.68 10.50
CA LYS A 188 1.13 -42.46 10.19
C LYS A 188 0.71 -41.02 10.47
N THR A 189 -0.35 -40.57 9.80
CA THR A 189 -0.94 -39.25 10.03
C THR A 189 -1.98 -39.29 11.15
N TYR A 190 -2.12 -38.18 11.87
CA TYR A 190 -3.13 -37.98 12.91
C TYR A 190 -3.52 -36.50 13.02
N ASP A 191 -4.68 -36.21 13.60
CA ASP A 191 -5.08 -34.86 13.96
C ASP A 191 -4.63 -34.58 15.40
N GLY A 192 -4.06 -33.40 15.65
CA GLY A 192 -3.56 -33.05 16.98
C GLY A 192 -3.61 -31.55 17.27
N THR A 193 -3.60 -31.21 18.54
CA THR A 193 -3.53 -29.81 18.99
C THR A 193 -2.07 -29.44 19.25
N ILE A 194 -1.58 -28.40 18.57
CA ILE A 194 -0.27 -27.82 18.80
C ILE A 194 -0.42 -26.69 19.81
N VAL A 195 0.43 -26.67 20.82
CA VAL A 195 0.50 -25.63 21.86
C VAL A 195 1.80 -24.85 21.68
N LEU A 196 1.70 -23.52 21.74
CA LEU A 196 2.84 -22.62 21.83
C LEU A 196 3.48 -22.78 23.21
N ALA A 197 4.69 -23.32 23.24
CA ALA A 197 5.43 -23.60 24.48
C ALA A 197 6.67 -22.72 24.56
N ASP A 198 6.48 -21.41 24.34
CA ASP A 198 7.59 -20.46 24.38
C ASP A 198 8.22 -20.39 25.78
N THR A 199 9.55 -20.34 25.83
CA THR A 199 10.33 -20.37 27.07
C THR A 199 11.17 -19.11 27.28
N GLY A 200 11.01 -18.10 26.41
CA GLY A 200 11.85 -16.90 26.42
C GLY A 200 13.23 -17.08 25.77
N GLY A 201 13.61 -18.30 25.37
CA GLY A 201 14.88 -18.59 24.72
C GLY A 201 15.02 -18.07 23.29
N LYS A 202 16.18 -18.34 22.65
CA LYS A 202 16.47 -17.93 21.26
C LYS A 202 15.48 -18.47 20.23
N TYR A 203 14.95 -19.68 20.45
CA TYR A 203 14.00 -20.33 19.56
C TYR A 203 12.65 -20.52 20.25
N VAL A 204 11.58 -20.30 19.49
CA VAL A 204 10.20 -20.55 19.94
C VAL A 204 9.95 -22.06 19.88
N ASN A 205 9.44 -22.63 20.97
CA ASN A 205 9.15 -24.06 21.04
C ASN A 205 7.65 -24.35 20.92
N TYR A 206 7.33 -25.55 20.43
CA TYR A 206 5.98 -26.04 20.27
C TYR A 206 5.89 -27.47 20.81
N ARG A 207 4.71 -27.86 21.29
CA ARG A 207 4.43 -29.24 21.71
C ARG A 207 3.05 -29.69 21.23
N ILE A 208 2.84 -31.00 21.17
CA ILE A 208 1.51 -31.58 20.96
C ILE A 208 0.84 -31.71 22.33
N GLU A 209 -0.39 -31.21 22.46
CA GLU A 209 -1.25 -31.45 23.62
C GLU A 209 -1.52 -32.96 23.69
N LYS A 210 -1.26 -33.57 24.85
CA LYS A 210 -1.46 -35.01 25.08
C LYS A 210 -2.95 -35.31 25.19
#